data_AF-A0A0M0LNF4-F1
#
_entry.id   AF-A0A0M0LNF4-F1
#
_cell.length_a   1.000
_cell.length_b   1.000
_cell.length_c   1.000
_cell.angle_alpha   90.00
_cell.angle_beta   90.00
_cell.angle_gamma   90.00
#
_symmetry.space_group_name_H-M   'P 1'
#
loop_
_entity.id
_entity.type
_entity.pdbx_description
1 polymer ?
#
loop_
_entity_poly.entity_id
_entity_poly.type
_entity_poly.pdbx_seq_one_letter_code
_entity_poly.pdbx_strand_id
1 'polypeptide(L)'
;MIFVIFTILTIIGCNKKDVWKESSLFESGGYTMIGEKEKLGFIYDDSEVVKFYPDKIQKYMWHFWGTKEELERPLKVLATHEDGGDPIVLIGGKNSVEPHNGADMSMPSNMSLPESGMWKMDAYFDDNLFGTVYVKVHEKK
;
A
#
# COMPACT_ATOMS: atom_id res chain seq x y z
N MET A 1 59.17 -2.36 10.92
CA MET A 1 58.29 -2.87 9.86
C MET A 1 56.88 -2.91 10.43
N ILE A 2 56.08 -1.87 10.19
CA ILE A 2 54.70 -1.74 10.69
C ILE A 2 53.79 -2.39 9.64
N PHE A 3 53.05 -3.42 10.04
CA PHE A 3 51.99 -4.01 9.23
C PHE A 3 50.69 -3.25 9.52
N VAL A 4 50.21 -2.49 8.52
CA VAL A 4 48.87 -1.90 8.54
C VAL A 4 47.90 -2.92 7.96
N ILE A 5 47.04 -3.48 8.80
CA ILE A 5 45.95 -4.36 8.37
C ILE A 5 44.79 -3.47 7.93
N PHE A 6 44.55 -3.43 6.63
CA PHE A 6 43.35 -2.85 6.03
C PHE A 6 42.19 -3.83 6.22
N THR A 7 41.36 -3.61 7.24
CA THR A 7 40.11 -4.37 7.40
C THR A 7 39.08 -3.80 6.42
N ILE A 8 38.88 -4.50 5.31
CA ILE A 8 37.82 -4.18 4.34
C ILE A 8 36.49 -4.61 4.98
N LEU A 9 35.71 -3.63 5.42
CA LEU A 9 34.32 -3.83 5.83
C LEU A 9 33.47 -3.99 4.56
N THR A 10 33.23 -5.21 4.12
CA THR A 10 32.23 -5.47 3.07
C THR A 10 30.85 -5.35 3.69
N ILE A 11 30.20 -4.21 3.46
CA ILE A 11 28.77 -4.03 3.72
C ILE A 11 28.04 -4.91 2.69
N ILE A 12 27.68 -6.13 3.08
CA ILE A 12 26.77 -6.95 2.30
C ILE A 12 25.41 -6.29 2.41
N GLY A 13 25.10 -5.42 1.45
CA GLY A 13 23.75 -4.90 1.26
C GLY A 13 22.82 -6.09 1.02
N CYS A 14 21.99 -6.40 2.02
CA CYS A 14 20.87 -7.30 1.85
C CYS A 14 19.94 -6.71 0.79
N ASN A 15 20.08 -7.15 -0.46
CA ASN A 15 19.02 -7.01 -1.45
C ASN A 15 17.86 -7.89 -0.99
N LYS A 16 16.99 -7.36 -0.14
CA LYS A 16 15.68 -7.96 0.10
C LYS A 16 14.95 -7.88 -1.23
N LYS A 17 14.90 -9.00 -1.94
CA LYS A 17 13.99 -9.16 -3.07
C LYS A 17 12.60 -9.04 -2.48
N ASP A 18 11.88 -7.96 -2.81
CA ASP A 18 10.50 -7.80 -2.38
C ASP A 18 9.74 -9.06 -2.80
N VAL A 19 9.19 -9.77 -1.81
CA VAL A 19 8.38 -10.95 -2.08
C VAL A 19 7.01 -10.43 -2.45
N TRP A 20 6.74 -10.35 -3.76
CA TRP A 20 5.44 -9.99 -4.31
C TRP A 20 4.40 -11.03 -3.88
N LYS A 21 3.72 -10.74 -2.79
CA LYS A 21 2.69 -11.57 -2.19
C LYS A 21 1.53 -10.66 -1.80
N GLU A 22 0.33 -11.04 -2.19
CA GLU A 22 -0.88 -10.32 -1.84
C GLU A 22 -1.01 -10.14 -0.32
N SER A 23 -1.42 -8.94 0.09
CA SER A 23 -1.61 -8.61 1.49
C SER A 23 -2.69 -9.50 2.10
N SER A 24 -2.59 -9.73 3.42
CA SER A 24 -3.54 -10.59 4.11
C SER A 24 -4.89 -9.90 4.26
N LEU A 25 -5.96 -10.71 4.29
CA LEU A 25 -7.28 -10.24 4.63
C LEU A 25 -7.47 -10.16 6.14
N PHE A 26 -8.20 -9.15 6.61
CA PHE A 26 -8.58 -9.00 8.02
C PHE A 26 -9.94 -8.30 8.15
N GLU A 27 -10.57 -8.44 9.31
CA GLU A 27 -11.88 -7.84 9.59
C GLU A 27 -11.76 -6.53 10.36
N SER A 28 -12.53 -5.51 9.96
CA SER A 28 -12.77 -4.31 10.77
C SER A 28 -14.11 -3.67 10.45
N GLY A 29 -14.83 -3.26 11.50
CA GLY A 29 -16.12 -2.57 11.35
C GLY A 29 -17.17 -3.34 10.54
N GLY A 30 -17.11 -4.68 10.53
CA GLY A 30 -18.01 -5.55 9.77
C GLY A 30 -17.64 -5.73 8.29
N TYR A 31 -16.46 -5.28 7.87
CA TYR A 31 -15.94 -5.44 6.51
C TYR A 31 -14.64 -6.25 6.51
N THR A 32 -14.49 -7.08 5.49
CA THR A 32 -13.20 -7.67 5.12
C THR A 32 -12.36 -6.61 4.39
N MET A 33 -11.09 -6.55 4.76
CA MET A 33 -10.12 -5.59 4.26
C MET A 33 -8.87 -6.31 3.82
N ILE A 34 -8.22 -5.77 2.78
CA ILE A 34 -6.88 -6.16 2.36
C ILE A 34 -5.86 -5.13 2.84
N GLY A 35 -4.76 -5.59 3.45
CA GLY A 35 -3.67 -4.70 3.86
C GLY A 35 -2.84 -5.22 5.03
N GLU A 36 -2.37 -4.29 5.85
CA GLU A 36 -1.64 -4.53 7.09
C GLU A 36 -2.56 -4.26 8.28
N LYS A 37 -2.98 -5.32 8.96
CA LYS A 37 -3.85 -5.23 10.13
C LYS A 37 -3.29 -4.26 11.17
N GLU A 38 -4.15 -3.43 11.76
CA GLU A 38 -3.81 -2.38 12.74
C GLU A 38 -2.91 -1.26 12.19
N LYS A 39 -2.71 -1.20 10.86
CA LYS A 39 -1.97 -0.12 10.21
C LYS A 39 -2.75 0.52 9.07
N LEU A 40 -3.02 -0.21 8.00
CA LEU A 40 -3.83 0.28 6.88
C LEU A 40 -4.48 -0.86 6.09
N GLY A 41 -5.58 -0.54 5.43
CA GLY A 41 -6.19 -1.39 4.43
C GLY A 41 -7.32 -0.69 3.71
N PHE A 42 -7.98 -1.39 2.81
CA PHE A 42 -9.24 -0.95 2.23
C PHE A 42 -10.20 -2.11 2.08
N ILE A 43 -11.50 -1.81 2.01
CA ILE A 43 -12.55 -2.82 1.87
C ILE A 43 -12.30 -3.65 0.61
N TYR A 44 -12.07 -4.95 0.81
CA TYR A 44 -11.77 -5.93 -0.22
C TYR A 44 -12.02 -7.33 0.35
N ASP A 45 -12.90 -8.10 -0.28
CA ASP A 45 -13.32 -9.45 0.15
C ASP A 45 -12.96 -10.54 -0.86
N ASP A 46 -12.10 -10.23 -1.84
CA ASP A 46 -11.72 -11.09 -2.97
C ASP A 46 -12.90 -11.57 -3.84
N SER A 47 -14.07 -10.92 -3.74
CA SER A 47 -15.18 -11.18 -4.66
C SER A 47 -14.91 -10.59 -6.05
N GLU A 48 -15.50 -11.18 -7.08
CA GLU A 48 -15.41 -10.69 -8.47
C GLU A 48 -15.91 -9.24 -8.64
N VAL A 49 -16.73 -8.76 -7.70
CA VAL A 49 -17.25 -7.40 -7.71
C VAL A 49 -16.16 -6.41 -7.36
N VAL A 50 -15.30 -6.72 -6.38
CA VAL A 50 -14.25 -5.81 -5.86
C VAL A 50 -12.85 -6.14 -6.37
N LYS A 51 -12.65 -7.27 -7.06
CA LYS A 51 -11.39 -7.61 -7.71
C LYS A 51 -10.93 -6.54 -8.70
N PHE A 52 -9.62 -6.39 -8.78
CA PHE A 52 -8.98 -5.54 -9.77
C PHE A 52 -8.87 -6.26 -11.12
N TYR A 53 -9.21 -5.53 -12.18
CA TYR A 53 -8.97 -5.91 -13.56
C TYR A 53 -8.36 -4.70 -14.30
N PRO A 54 -7.56 -4.92 -15.36
CA PRO A 54 -6.93 -3.87 -16.13
C PRO A 54 -7.92 -2.77 -16.55
N ASP A 55 -7.57 -1.52 -16.25
CA ASP A 55 -8.32 -0.29 -16.57
C ASP A 55 -9.71 -0.17 -15.94
N LYS A 56 -10.12 -1.10 -15.07
CA LYS A 56 -11.42 -1.03 -14.41
C LYS A 56 -11.36 -0.03 -13.27
N ILE A 57 -12.03 1.11 -13.44
CA ILE A 57 -12.23 2.08 -12.37
C ILE A 57 -13.18 1.49 -11.32
N GLN A 58 -12.73 1.44 -10.07
CA GLN A 58 -13.49 0.91 -8.95
C GLN A 58 -13.35 1.82 -7.74
N LYS A 59 -14.40 1.85 -6.91
CA LYS A 59 -14.41 2.60 -5.66
C LYS A 59 -13.93 1.71 -4.52
N TYR A 60 -12.92 2.18 -3.79
CA TYR A 60 -12.43 1.53 -2.58
C TYR A 60 -12.48 2.52 -1.42
N MET A 61 -12.79 2.03 -0.24
CA MET A 61 -12.74 2.83 0.98
C MET A 61 -11.52 2.40 1.77
N TRP A 62 -10.54 3.31 1.87
CA TRP A 62 -9.34 3.14 2.66
C TRP A 62 -9.61 3.41 4.13
N HIS A 63 -8.84 2.74 4.98
CA HIS A 63 -8.88 2.76 6.43
C HIS A 63 -7.44 2.80 6.95
N PHE A 64 -7.17 3.73 7.87
CA PHE A 64 -5.85 3.95 8.45
C PHE A 64 -5.96 3.97 9.98
N TRP A 65 -5.10 3.22 10.65
CA TRP A 65 -4.98 3.13 12.10
C TRP A 65 -3.66 3.75 12.55
N GLY A 66 -3.74 4.86 13.25
CA GLY A 66 -2.58 5.69 13.55
C GLY A 66 -2.93 6.87 14.42
N THR A 67 -1.92 7.63 14.81
CA THR A 67 -2.16 8.80 15.64
C THR A 67 -2.78 9.93 14.82
N LYS A 68 -3.60 10.76 15.48
CA LYS A 68 -4.20 11.94 14.84
C LYS A 68 -3.14 12.85 14.20
N GLU A 69 -2.00 13.04 14.85
CA GLU A 69 -0.90 13.88 14.33
C GLU A 69 -0.29 13.33 13.03
N GLU A 70 -0.15 12.01 12.92
CA GLU A 70 0.30 11.37 11.68
C GLU A 70 -0.75 11.51 10.58
N LEU A 71 -2.02 11.26 10.92
CA LEU A 71 -3.12 11.17 9.95
C LEU A 71 -3.64 12.54 9.49
N GLU A 72 -3.33 13.65 10.17
CA GLU A 72 -3.69 15.00 9.72
C GLU A 72 -2.78 15.54 8.59
N ARG A 73 -1.65 14.86 8.35
CA ARG A 73 -0.73 15.23 7.27
C ARG A 73 -1.29 14.85 5.91
N PRO A 74 -0.87 15.49 4.80
CA PRO A 74 -1.26 15.14 3.44
C PRO A 74 -1.00 13.66 3.11
N LEU A 75 -2.04 12.97 2.62
CA LEU A 75 -1.98 11.60 2.14
C LEU A 75 -1.53 11.55 0.68
N LYS A 76 -0.62 10.62 0.38
CA LYS A 76 -0.21 10.23 -0.98
C LYS A 76 -0.17 8.71 -1.05
N VAL A 77 -0.84 8.10 -2.02
CA VAL A 77 -0.75 6.66 -2.30
C VAL A 77 -0.17 6.47 -3.69
N LEU A 78 0.95 5.76 -3.77
CA LEU A 78 1.65 5.44 -5.01
C LEU A 78 1.51 3.95 -5.31
N ALA A 79 1.29 3.58 -6.56
CA ALA A 79 1.26 2.19 -6.99
C ALA A 79 2.37 1.86 -7.98
N THR A 80 3.09 0.77 -7.72
CA THR A 80 4.19 0.26 -8.56
C THR A 80 3.88 -1.18 -8.97
N HIS A 81 4.04 -1.49 -10.26
CA HIS A 81 3.85 -2.84 -10.80
C HIS A 81 5.08 -3.73 -10.51
N GLU A 82 4.87 -5.04 -10.46
CA GLU A 82 5.93 -6.03 -10.22
C GLU A 82 7.06 -6.04 -11.26
N ASP A 83 6.76 -5.66 -12.50
CA ASP A 83 7.73 -5.52 -13.60
C ASP A 83 8.49 -4.18 -13.56
N GLY A 84 8.13 -3.28 -12.62
CA GLY A 84 8.77 -1.99 -12.40
C GLY A 84 8.07 -0.83 -13.11
N GLY A 85 8.85 0.20 -13.48
CA GLY A 85 8.35 1.45 -14.08
C GLY A 85 8.10 2.57 -13.07
N ASP A 86 7.63 3.71 -13.58
CA ASP A 86 7.30 4.88 -12.75
C ASP A 86 6.02 4.61 -11.94
N PRO A 87 6.02 4.90 -10.62
CA PRO A 87 4.81 4.76 -9.82
C PRO A 87 3.69 5.67 -10.31
N ILE A 88 2.46 5.17 -10.27
CA ILE A 88 1.27 5.98 -10.53
C ILE A 88 0.67 6.50 -9.23
N VAL A 89 0.11 7.72 -9.25
CA VAL A 89 -0.55 8.31 -8.09
C VAL A 89 -2.00 7.83 -8.03
N LEU A 90 -2.37 7.09 -6.99
CA LEU A 90 -3.74 6.63 -6.75
C LEU A 90 -4.55 7.63 -5.91
N ILE A 91 -3.89 8.24 -4.92
CA ILE A 91 -4.48 9.26 -4.04
C ILE A 91 -3.42 10.34 -3.83
N GLY A 92 -3.83 11.61 -3.84
CA GLY A 92 -2.95 12.71 -3.50
C GLY A 92 -3.73 13.92 -3.01
N GLY A 93 -3.25 14.54 -1.93
CA GLY A 93 -3.71 15.85 -1.49
C GLY A 93 -3.99 15.93 0.01
N LYS A 94 -4.72 16.97 0.39
CA LYS A 94 -5.19 17.15 1.76
C LYS A 94 -6.26 16.12 2.07
N ASN A 95 -6.25 15.64 3.29
CA ASN A 95 -7.22 14.70 3.86
C ASN A 95 -7.77 15.26 5.16
N SER A 96 -8.94 14.76 5.54
CA SER A 96 -9.57 14.98 6.84
C SER A 96 -9.52 13.69 7.64
N VAL A 97 -9.25 13.80 8.94
CA VAL A 97 -9.33 12.65 9.85
C VAL A 97 -10.80 12.39 10.14
N GLU A 98 -11.37 11.42 9.42
CA GLU A 98 -12.76 10.98 9.56
C GLU A 98 -12.81 9.51 9.97
N PRO A 99 -12.94 9.22 11.29
CA PRO A 99 -13.04 7.85 11.78
C PRO A 99 -14.25 7.12 11.22
N HIS A 100 -14.05 5.90 10.72
CA HIS A 100 -15.12 5.07 10.16
C HIS A 100 -14.73 3.59 10.21
N ASN A 101 -15.71 2.69 10.36
CA ASN A 101 -15.51 1.22 10.41
C ASN A 101 -14.37 0.75 11.36
N GLY A 102 -14.17 1.45 12.48
CA GLY A 102 -13.13 1.11 13.46
C GLY A 102 -11.73 1.65 13.17
N ALA A 103 -11.53 2.40 12.08
CA ALA A 103 -10.28 3.10 11.78
C ALA A 103 -10.29 4.53 12.30
N ASP A 104 -9.10 5.09 12.53
CA ASP A 104 -8.92 6.48 12.97
C ASP A 104 -9.14 7.48 11.83
N MET A 105 -8.85 7.08 10.59
CA MET A 105 -9.18 7.82 9.37
C MET A 105 -9.68 6.86 8.30
N SER A 106 -10.66 7.34 7.51
CA SER A 106 -11.09 6.68 6.29
C SER A 106 -11.06 7.63 5.10
N MET A 107 -10.83 7.10 3.90
CA MET A 107 -10.79 7.88 2.67
C MET A 107 -11.36 7.08 1.49
N PRO A 108 -12.48 7.53 0.86
CA PRO A 108 -12.93 6.93 -0.38
C PRO A 108 -11.99 7.31 -1.53
N SER A 109 -11.71 6.37 -2.44
CA SER A 109 -10.96 6.62 -3.66
C SER A 109 -11.58 5.92 -4.86
N ASN A 110 -11.34 6.46 -6.06
CA ASN A 110 -11.56 5.76 -7.32
C ASN A 110 -10.18 5.33 -7.83
N MET A 111 -9.95 4.03 -7.94
CA MET A 111 -8.67 3.47 -8.37
C MET A 111 -8.84 2.69 -9.68
N SER A 112 -7.82 2.75 -10.53
CA SER A 112 -7.69 1.95 -11.73
C SER A 112 -6.22 1.58 -11.88
N LEU A 113 -5.96 0.31 -12.19
CA LEU A 113 -4.61 -0.20 -12.43
C LEU A 113 -4.55 -0.70 -13.88
N PRO A 114 -3.56 -0.26 -14.67
CA PRO A 114 -3.57 -0.47 -16.13
C PRO A 114 -3.23 -1.90 -16.54
N GLU A 115 -2.48 -2.63 -15.73
CA GLU A 115 -1.87 -3.91 -16.13
C GLU A 115 -2.20 -5.02 -15.13
N SER A 116 -2.41 -6.22 -15.65
CA SER A 116 -2.50 -7.43 -14.84
C SER A 116 -1.14 -7.71 -14.18
N GLY A 117 -1.16 -8.29 -12.99
CA GLY A 117 0.07 -8.48 -12.21
C GLY A 117 -0.12 -8.12 -10.74
N MET A 118 0.94 -8.29 -9.97
CA MET A 118 1.02 -7.79 -8.62
C MET A 118 1.32 -6.28 -8.63
N TRP A 119 0.65 -5.56 -7.75
CA TRP A 119 0.88 -4.14 -7.54
C TRP A 119 1.15 -3.87 -6.07
N LYS A 120 2.15 -3.03 -5.81
CA LYS A 120 2.50 -2.54 -4.48
C LYS A 120 1.96 -1.13 -4.35
N MET A 121 1.15 -0.89 -3.33
CA MET A 121 0.57 0.41 -3.01
C MET A 121 1.20 0.93 -1.74
N ASP A 122 2.10 1.90 -1.87
CA ASP A 122 2.75 2.55 -0.73
C ASP A 122 1.95 3.80 -0.34
N ALA A 123 1.45 3.83 0.88
CA ALA A 123 0.74 4.98 1.45
C ALA A 123 1.69 5.82 2.29
N TYR A 124 1.70 7.12 2.04
CA TYR A 124 2.54 8.11 2.71
C TYR A 124 1.68 9.19 3.34
N PHE A 125 2.08 9.60 4.55
CA PHE A 125 1.65 10.85 5.15
C PHE A 125 2.84 11.80 5.11
N ASP A 126 2.72 12.88 4.33
CA ASP A 126 3.85 13.64 3.77
C ASP A 126 4.80 12.74 2.97
N ASP A 127 6.06 12.64 3.41
CA ASP A 127 7.11 11.82 2.80
C ASP A 127 7.47 10.58 3.65
N ASN A 128 6.71 10.32 4.73
CA ASN A 128 6.92 9.17 5.58
C ASN A 128 6.04 8.01 5.12
N LEU A 129 6.66 6.87 4.81
CA LEU A 129 5.92 5.64 4.51
C LEU A 129 5.12 5.23 5.75
N PHE A 130 3.81 5.15 5.57
CA PHE A 130 2.89 4.71 6.60
C PHE A 130 2.70 3.20 6.56
N GLY A 131 2.52 2.64 5.37
CA GLY A 131 2.54 1.19 5.16
C GLY A 131 2.17 0.85 3.72
N THR A 132 2.08 -0.45 3.45
CA THR A 132 2.05 -0.98 2.10
C THR A 132 0.92 -2.01 1.92
N VAL A 133 0.19 -1.92 0.82
CA VAL A 133 -0.80 -2.93 0.42
C VAL A 133 -0.38 -3.56 -0.91
N TYR A 134 -0.31 -4.88 -0.97
CA TYR A 134 -0.10 -5.62 -2.21
C TYR A 134 -1.42 -6.21 -2.68
N VAL A 135 -1.73 -6.04 -3.96
CA VAL A 135 -2.93 -6.61 -4.59
C VAL A 135 -2.59 -7.32 -5.89
N LYS A 136 -3.40 -8.31 -6.28
CA LYS A 136 -3.38 -8.87 -7.63
C LYS A 136 -4.40 -8.17 -8.53
N VAL A 137 -3.94 -7.74 -9.70
CA VAL A 137 -4.79 -7.40 -10.84
C VAL A 137 -4.92 -8.63 -11.72
N HIS A 138 -6.14 -9.14 -11.85
CA HIS A 138 -6.43 -10.36 -12.59
C HIS A 138 -6.61 -10.08 -14.08
N GLU A 139 -6.30 -11.06 -14.92
CA GLU A 139 -6.66 -11.00 -16.34
C GLU A 139 -8.19 -10.87 -16.48
N LYS A 140 -8.64 -10.10 -17.49
CA LYS A 140 -10.07 -9.99 -17.80
C LYS A 140 -10.57 -11.38 -18.19
N LYS A 141 -11.67 -11.82 -17.55
CA LYS A 141 -12.41 -13.00 -17.97
C LYS A 141 -13.05 -12.79 -19.34
#